data_AF-A0A0C9T8G0-F1
#
_entry.id   AF-A0A0C9T8G0-F1
#
_cell.length_a   1.000
_cell.length_b   1.000
_cell.length_c   1.000
_cell.angle_alpha   90.00
_cell.angle_beta   90.00
_cell.angle_gamma   90.00
#
_symmetry.space_group_name_H-M   'P 1'
#
loop_
_entity.id
_entity.type
_entity.pdbx_description
1 polymer ?
#
loop_
_entity_poly.entity_id
_entity_poly.type
_entity_poly.pdbx_seq_one_letter_code
_entity_poly.pdbx_strand_id
1 'polypeptide(L)' 'MPFVDDVPVKSERTRYQAADGTYETIPENPGIRRFIWNHCAVINRILQRLQNVGATVSAKKFVLAAPDATIVG' A
#
# COMPACT_ATOMS: atom_id res chain seq x y z
N MET A 1 3.58 3.58 -27.78
CA MET A 1 3.21 3.10 -26.44
C MET A 1 2.94 4.33 -25.59
N PRO A 2 1.78 4.48 -24.92
CA PRO A 2 1.56 5.63 -24.05
C PRO A 2 2.54 5.60 -22.88
N PHE A 3 2.95 6.78 -22.41
CA PHE A 3 3.75 6.91 -21.20
C PHE A 3 2.86 6.65 -19.98
N VAL A 4 3.31 5.81 -19.06
CA VAL A 4 2.60 5.48 -17.82
C VAL A 4 3.46 5.96 -16.65
N ASP A 5 2.98 6.97 -15.93
CA ASP A 5 3.69 7.59 -14.80
C ASP A 5 3.19 7.02 -13.45
N ASP A 6 1.89 6.73 -13.36
CA ASP A 6 1.25 6.26 -12.13
C ASP A 6 1.34 4.74 -11.97
N VAL A 7 1.65 4.30 -10.75
CA VAL A 7 1.79 2.89 -10.39
C VAL A 7 0.73 2.49 -9.37
N PRO A 8 -0.44 1.97 -9.78
CA PRO A 8 -1.43 1.46 -8.85
C PRO A 8 -0.99 0.10 -8.28
N VAL A 9 -1.06 -0.03 -6.96
CA VAL A 9 -0.63 -1.26 -6.26
C VAL A 9 -1.78 -1.83 -5.44
N LYS A 10 -2.19 -3.06 -5.78
CA LYS A 10 -3.05 -3.90 -4.93
C LYS A 10 -2.17 -4.95 -4.26
N SER A 11 -2.36 -5.18 -2.96
CA SER A 11 -1.53 -6.13 -2.19
C SER A 11 -2.37 -7.19 -1.49
N GLU A 12 -3.09 -6.80 -0.45
CA GLU A 12 -3.94 -7.67 0.35
C GLU A 12 -5.32 -7.84 -0.29
N ARG A 13 -5.82 -9.08 -0.24
CA ARG A 13 -7.16 -9.42 -0.75
C ARG A 13 -8.23 -9.26 0.33
N THR A 14 -7.84 -9.29 1.59
CA THR A 14 -8.74 -9.25 2.74
C THR A 14 -8.31 -8.19 3.72
N ARG A 15 -9.25 -7.72 4.54
CA ARG A 15 -8.95 -6.82 5.66
C ARG A 15 -8.73 -7.58 6.96
N TYR A 16 -8.84 -8.91 6.96
CA TYR A 16 -8.86 -9.75 8.17
C TYR A 16 -9.88 -9.24 9.19
N GLN A 17 -11.10 -8.95 8.71
CA GLN A 17 -12.19 -8.47 9.55
C GLN A 17 -12.94 -9.66 10.15
N ALA A 18 -13.08 -9.68 11.47
CA ALA A 18 -13.87 -10.67 12.18
C ALA A 18 -15.37 -10.34 12.11
N ALA A 19 -16.20 -11.32 12.49
CA ALA A 19 -17.66 -11.19 12.46
C ALA A 19 -18.21 -10.09 13.39
N ASP A 20 -17.48 -9.75 14.45
CA ASP A 20 -17.80 -8.66 15.38
C ASP A 20 -17.40 -7.27 14.85
N GLY A 21 -16.83 -7.20 13.64
CA GLY A 21 -16.39 -5.97 13.00
C GLY A 21 -14.96 -5.54 13.37
N THR A 22 -14.29 -6.24 14.28
CA THR A 22 -12.88 -6.00 14.62
C THR A 22 -11.95 -6.49 13.50
N TYR A 23 -10.70 -6.04 13.55
CA TYR A 23 -9.67 -6.41 12.57
C TYR A 23 -8.50 -7.08 13.27
N GLU A 24 -7.87 -8.05 12.61
CA GLU A 24 -6.58 -8.57 13.07
C GLU A 24 -5.53 -7.44 13.11
N THR A 25 -4.68 -7.51 14.12
CA THR A 25 -3.59 -6.55 14.36
C THR A 25 -2.25 -7.29 14.44
N ILE A 26 -1.14 -6.57 14.39
CA ILE A 26 0.18 -7.20 14.61
C ILE A 26 0.42 -7.40 16.11
N PRO A 27 0.84 -8.59 16.56
CA PRO A 27 0.99 -8.89 18.00
C PRO A 27 1.88 -7.91 18.75
N GLU A 28 2.95 -7.44 18.10
CA GLU A 28 3.94 -6.53 18.67
C GLU A 28 3.45 -5.08 18.72
N ASN A 29 2.43 -4.73 17.94
CA ASN A 29 1.81 -3.40 17.94
C ASN A 29 0.31 -3.50 17.57
N PRO A 30 -0.54 -3.74 18.58
CA PRO A 30 -1.99 -3.89 18.38
C PRO A 30 -2.68 -2.65 17.80
N GLY A 31 -2.01 -1.49 17.73
CA GLY A 31 -2.54 -0.28 17.09
C GLY A 31 -2.58 -0.36 15.56
N ILE A 32 -1.88 -1.33 14.95
CA ILE A 32 -1.77 -1.46 13.50
C ILE A 32 -2.53 -2.69 13.03
N ARG A 33 -3.49 -2.48 12.11
CA ARG A 33 -4.23 -3.56 11.45
C ARG A 33 -3.30 -4.36 10.53
N ARG A 34 -3.43 -5.68 10.55
CA ARG A 34 -2.54 -6.62 9.85
C ARG A 34 -2.43 -6.33 8.35
N PHE A 35 -3.55 -6.06 7.68
CA PHE A 35 -3.54 -5.79 6.24
C PHE A 35 -2.82 -4.48 5.88
N ILE A 36 -2.84 -3.46 6.75
CA ILE A 36 -2.11 -2.21 6.54
C ILE A 36 -0.61 -2.46 6.62
N TRP A 37 -0.18 -3.20 7.65
CA TRP A 37 1.22 -3.58 7.83
C TRP A 37 1.78 -4.33 6.61
N ASN A 38 1.05 -5.36 6.16
CA ASN A 38 1.48 -6.14 5.00
C ASN A 38 1.55 -5.28 3.72
N HIS A 39 0.57 -4.39 3.52
CA HIS A 39 0.61 -3.46 2.39
C HIS A 39 1.85 -2.56 2.44
N CYS A 40 2.18 -2.01 3.61
CA CYS A 40 3.39 -1.20 3.79
C CYS A 40 4.67 -1.98 3.49
N ALA A 41 4.76 -3.26 3.87
CA ALA A 41 5.91 -4.10 3.54
C ALA A 41 6.08 -4.28 2.02
N VAL A 42 4.98 -4.46 1.29
CA VAL A 42 4.97 -4.53 -0.18
C VAL A 42 5.41 -3.20 -0.80
N ILE A 43 4.83 -2.09 -0.34
CA ILE A 43 5.17 -0.74 -0.81
C ILE A 43 6.65 -0.42 -0.56
N ASN A 44 7.18 -0.73 0.63
CA ASN A 44 8.59 -0.53 0.94
C ASN A 44 9.50 -1.25 -0.07
N ARG A 45 9.18 -2.49 -0.42
CA ARG A 45 9.93 -3.24 -1.43
C ARG A 45 9.86 -2.61 -2.82
N ILE A 46 8.70 -2.07 -3.21
CA ILE A 46 8.53 -1.37 -4.48
C ILE A 46 9.34 -0.07 -4.49
N LEU A 47 9.23 0.74 -3.44
CA LEU A 47 9.97 2.00 -3.31
C LEU A 47 11.49 1.77 -3.34
N GLN A 48 12.00 0.74 -2.68
CA GLN A 48 13.42 0.36 -2.76
C GLN A 48 13.84 0.00 -4.20
N ARG A 49 13.00 -0.72 -4.95
CA ARG A 49 13.30 -1.06 -6.35
C ARG A 49 13.29 0.16 -7.26
N LEU A 50 12.33 1.07 -7.08
CA LEU A 50 12.27 2.33 -7.82
C LEU A 50 13.50 3.18 -7.53
N GLN A 51 13.87 3.29 -6.25
CA GLN A 51 15.09 4.00 -5.84
C GLN A 51 16.34 3.40 -6.50
N ASN A 52 16.46 2.07 -6.55
CA ASN A 52 17.62 1.39 -7.14
C ASN A 52 17.80 1.69 -8.64
N VAL A 53 16.74 2.04 -9.36
CA VAL A 53 16.80 2.43 -10.79
C VAL A 53 16.80 3.94 -10.99
N GLY A 54 16.93 4.73 -9.92
CA GLY A 54 16.95 6.19 -9.96
C GLY A 54 15.58 6.84 -10.17
N ALA A 55 14.48 6.09 -10.07
CA ALA A 55 13.14 6.66 -10.13
C ALA A 55 12.81 7.42 -8.85
N THR A 56 12.01 8.49 -8.98
CA THR A 56 11.53 9.29 -7.86
C THR A 56 10.03 9.13 -7.69
N VAL A 57 9.56 9.20 -6.45
CA VAL A 57 8.13 9.15 -6.11
C VAL A 57 7.77 10.44 -5.40
N SER A 58 6.72 11.12 -5.85
CA SER A 58 6.22 12.31 -5.18
C SER A 58 5.49 11.92 -3.90
N ALA A 59 6.13 12.09 -2.74
CA ALA A 59 5.50 11.83 -1.44
C ALA A 59 4.21 12.64 -1.24
N LYS A 60 4.13 13.86 -1.78
CA LYS A 60 2.94 14.72 -1.70
C LYS A 60 1.73 14.17 -2.47
N LYS A 61 1.98 13.35 -3.51
CA LYS A 61 0.93 12.74 -4.33
C LYS A 61 0.71 11.26 -3.99
N PHE A 62 1.49 10.72 -3.05
CA PHE A 62 1.47 9.31 -2.73
C PHE A 62 0.24 8.95 -1.91
N VAL A 63 -0.63 8.10 -2.46
CA VAL A 63 -1.82 7.60 -1.78
C VAL A 63 -1.52 6.19 -1.25
N LEU A 64 -1.54 6.04 0.08
CA LEU A 64 -1.21 4.78 0.76
C LEU A 64 -2.44 4.18 1.44
N ALA A 65 -2.68 2.88 1.21
CA ALA A 65 -3.73 2.09 1.87
C ALA A 65 -5.14 2.70 1.81
N ALA A 66 -5.46 3.46 0.76
CA ALA A 66 -6.79 4.00 0.55
C ALA A 66 -7.76 2.90 0.05
N PRO A 67 -9.04 2.92 0.47
CA PRO A 67 -10.05 1.96 0.01
C PRO A 67 -10.35 2.10 -1.50
N ASP A 68 -10.14 3.28 -2.04
CA ASP A 68 -10.30 3.65 -3.43
C ASP A 68 -9.24 4.69 -3.83
N ALA A 69 -8.91 4.73 -5.12
CA ALA A 69 -7.98 5.71 -5.68
C ALA A 69 -8.40 6.03 -7.11
N THR A 70 -8.42 7.33 -7.44
CA THR A 70 -8.62 7.80 -8.81
C THR A 70 -7.28 7.79 -9.54
N ILE A 71 -7.19 6.98 -10.59
CA ILE A 71 -6.01 6.91 -11.46
C ILE A 71 -6.36 7.67 -12.74
N VAL A 72 -5.58 8.70 -13.05
CA VAL A 72 -5.73 9.51 -14.26
C VAL A 72 -4.58 9.17 -15.19
N GLY A 73 -4.91 8.76 -16.42
CA GLY A 73 -3.94 8.37 -17.46
C GLY A 73 -4.08 9.23 -18.70
#